data_AF-V2WSP0-F1
#
_entry.id   AF-V2WSP0-F1
#
_cell.length_a   1.000
_cell.length_b   1.000
_cell.length_c   1.000
_cell.angle_alpha   90.00
_cell.angle_beta   90.00
_cell.angle_gamma   90.00
#
_symmetry.space_group_name_H-M   'P 1'
#
loop_
_entity.id
_entity.type
_entity.pdbx_description
1 polymer ?
#
loop_
_entity_poly.entity_id
_entity_poly.type
_entity_poly.pdbx_seq_one_letter_code
_entity_poly.pdbx_strand_id
1 'polypeptide(L)'
;MPLAKETSASGMERILQNFKDMQEALDREVHNIQALQLLNLRLESEKAGLLQEKKEHHEEMARVLKESGRLSVEFQEAKHAYEAQCRISQRLFEMNMQLSEEKGHETVHLRDTLTRITLEKEHVDAKLKGLQSEVERLKEQLRPAFDEDLSGGLSVGQEFTREMRRAVHRIIDTAKGEFSARNEDVSEGKCQVKAMLIATTGFEPENSSTPSHLPNTKRSSFQLTCKPRCKTDNNRVVTPRDFSDMQRRTMATLEALFGRSKVEAHEWKWDCELEDWIPVVPLRGYPPPPKVLIIGASVSNEANVTREDLWSEYSVGFGDQISLRELDRFWGKRWYQSRGIGKAFSDWYARYADELSRRRKLAHLIEELCGSLGWTPPEALGFLDEEFPVSGTAPALRGFLDYLMTINGCFEIKRKAEEYTYRRRALALA
;
A
#
# COMPACT_ATOMS: atom_id res chain seq x y z
N MET A 1 -127.44 -25.25 37.54
CA MET A 1 -126.03 -25.59 37.81
C MET A 1 -125.44 -26.22 36.56
N PRO A 2 -124.50 -25.56 35.85
CA PRO A 2 -123.95 -26.09 34.61
C PRO A 2 -122.79 -27.06 34.91
N LEU A 3 -122.90 -28.27 34.37
CA LEU A 3 -121.87 -29.31 34.35
C LEU A 3 -120.73 -28.86 33.42
N ALA A 4 -119.55 -28.62 34.00
CA ALA A 4 -118.32 -28.42 33.25
C ALA A 4 -117.92 -29.75 32.59
N LYS A 5 -117.99 -29.79 31.26
CA LYS A 5 -117.41 -30.88 30.47
C LYS A 5 -115.90 -30.83 30.61
N GLU A 6 -115.38 -31.81 31.32
CA GLU A 6 -113.97 -32.03 31.56
C GLU A 6 -113.20 -32.30 30.26
N THR A 7 -112.22 -31.44 30.03
CA THR A 7 -110.93 -31.62 29.38
C THR A 7 -110.47 -33.07 29.14
N SER A 8 -110.76 -33.63 27.96
CA SER A 8 -110.16 -34.88 27.45
C SER A 8 -109.23 -34.66 26.25
N ALA A 9 -109.31 -33.52 25.56
CA ALA A 9 -108.44 -33.18 24.42
C ALA A 9 -106.99 -32.83 24.82
N SER A 10 -106.75 -32.47 26.09
CA SER A 10 -105.46 -31.96 26.58
C SER A 10 -104.34 -33.02 26.70
N GLY A 11 -104.67 -34.30 26.86
CA GLY A 11 -103.67 -35.36 27.09
C GLY A 11 -102.91 -35.79 25.83
N MET A 12 -103.61 -35.94 24.70
CA MET A 12 -103.02 -36.41 23.44
C MET A 12 -102.13 -35.34 22.79
N GLU A 13 -102.52 -34.08 22.92
CA GLU A 13 -101.75 -32.92 22.47
C GLU A 13 -100.41 -32.80 23.20
N ARG A 14 -100.40 -33.07 24.52
CA ARG A 14 -99.17 -33.10 25.33
C ARG A 14 -98.23 -34.24 24.93
N ILE A 15 -98.77 -35.42 24.59
CA ILE A 15 -97.97 -36.56 24.11
C ILE A 15 -97.33 -36.24 22.76
N LEU A 16 -98.10 -35.69 21.81
CA LEU A 16 -97.57 -35.29 20.49
C LEU A 16 -96.51 -34.20 20.61
N GLN A 17 -96.70 -33.24 21.50
CA GLN A 17 -95.71 -32.21 21.76
C GLN A 17 -94.42 -32.82 22.33
N ASN A 18 -94.50 -33.72 23.31
CA ASN A 18 -93.31 -34.40 23.84
C ASN A 18 -92.58 -35.21 22.76
N PHE A 19 -93.29 -35.88 21.85
CA PHE A 19 -92.68 -36.59 20.72
C PHE A 19 -91.96 -35.62 19.78
N LYS A 20 -92.57 -34.47 19.49
CA LYS A 20 -91.95 -33.42 18.68
C LYS A 20 -90.70 -32.88 19.36
N ASP A 21 -90.76 -32.59 20.66
CA ASP A 21 -89.62 -32.09 21.43
C ASP A 21 -88.46 -33.12 21.45
N MET A 22 -88.78 -34.42 21.59
CA MET A 22 -87.79 -35.51 21.51
C MET A 22 -87.19 -35.64 20.11
N GLN A 23 -88.00 -35.50 19.06
CA GLN A 23 -87.52 -35.55 17.68
C GLN A 23 -86.60 -34.35 17.38
N GLU A 24 -86.98 -33.15 17.78
CA GLU A 24 -86.14 -31.95 17.66
C GLU A 24 -84.85 -32.04 18.50
N ALA A 25 -84.88 -32.71 19.66
CA ALA A 25 -83.69 -33.01 20.44
C ALA A 25 -82.79 -34.02 19.71
N LEU A 26 -83.36 -35.08 19.15
CA LEU A 26 -82.62 -36.09 18.39
C LEU A 26 -81.98 -35.49 17.12
N ASP A 27 -82.71 -34.66 16.39
CA ASP A 27 -82.21 -33.98 15.19
C ASP A 27 -81.05 -33.03 15.52
N ARG A 28 -81.11 -32.34 16.68
CA ARG A 28 -80.00 -31.52 17.19
C ARG A 28 -78.77 -32.38 17.50
N GLU A 29 -78.95 -33.53 18.15
CA GLU A 29 -77.84 -34.45 18.45
C GLU A 29 -77.21 -35.02 17.18
N VAL A 30 -78.02 -35.40 16.17
CA VAL A 30 -77.51 -35.85 14.87
C VAL A 30 -76.70 -34.74 14.20
N HIS A 31 -77.18 -33.49 14.24
CA HIS A 31 -76.44 -32.36 13.69
C HIS A 31 -75.11 -32.11 14.44
N ASN A 32 -75.11 -32.21 15.77
CA ASN A 32 -73.90 -32.09 16.60
C ASN A 32 -72.88 -33.19 16.25
N ILE A 33 -73.33 -34.44 16.07
CA ILE A 33 -72.45 -35.56 15.69
C ILE A 33 -71.85 -35.31 14.31
N GLN A 34 -72.63 -34.86 13.33
CA GLN A 34 -72.13 -34.52 11.99
C GLN A 34 -71.11 -33.38 12.04
N ALA A 35 -71.38 -32.33 12.83
CA ALA A 35 -70.44 -31.23 13.02
C ALA A 35 -69.12 -31.71 13.66
N LEU A 36 -69.18 -32.60 14.66
CA LEU A 36 -67.99 -33.20 15.27
C LEU A 36 -67.21 -34.10 14.30
N GLN A 37 -67.89 -34.86 13.44
CA GLN A 37 -67.23 -35.66 12.40
C GLN A 37 -66.48 -34.77 11.40
N LEU A 38 -67.10 -33.66 10.97
CA LEU A 38 -66.46 -32.70 10.07
C LEU A 38 -65.27 -32.00 10.72
N LEU A 39 -65.40 -31.62 12.00
CA LEU A 39 -64.29 -31.09 12.79
C LEU A 39 -63.13 -32.09 12.89
N ASN A 40 -63.42 -33.36 13.16
CA ASN A 40 -62.40 -34.40 13.29
C ASN A 40 -61.65 -34.62 11.96
N LEU A 41 -62.37 -34.63 10.82
CA LEU A 41 -61.75 -34.70 9.50
C LEU A 41 -60.84 -33.50 9.22
N ARG A 42 -61.26 -32.29 9.61
CA ARG A 42 -60.44 -31.09 9.50
C ARG A 42 -59.18 -31.19 10.36
N LEU A 43 -59.30 -31.64 11.61
CA LEU A 43 -58.16 -31.81 12.51
C LEU A 43 -57.15 -32.85 12.00
N GLU A 44 -57.61 -33.98 11.45
CA GLU A 44 -56.70 -34.97 10.85
C GLU A 44 -56.02 -34.44 9.58
N SER A 45 -56.71 -33.63 8.77
CA SER A 45 -56.10 -32.93 7.63
C SER A 45 -55.04 -31.91 8.08
N GLU A 46 -55.32 -31.11 9.10
CA GLU A 46 -54.37 -30.13 9.67
C GLU A 46 -53.15 -30.83 10.26
N LYS A 47 -53.35 -31.94 10.99
CA LYS A 47 -52.28 -32.78 11.54
C LYS A 47 -51.41 -33.40 10.45
N ALA A 48 -51.99 -33.87 9.34
CA ALA A 48 -51.23 -34.37 8.19
C ALA A 48 -50.36 -33.26 7.56
N GLY A 49 -50.91 -32.05 7.43
CA GLY A 49 -50.16 -30.87 6.98
C GLY A 49 -48.96 -30.56 7.87
N LEU A 50 -49.17 -30.50 9.20
CA LEU A 50 -48.11 -30.25 10.17
C LEU A 50 -47.01 -31.32 10.17
N LEU A 51 -47.38 -32.60 9.95
CA LEU A 51 -46.39 -33.67 9.82
C LEU A 51 -45.54 -33.54 8.56
N GLN A 52 -46.13 -33.10 7.45
CA GLN A 52 -45.42 -32.84 6.21
C GLN A 52 -44.47 -31.64 6.34
N GLU A 53 -44.94 -30.53 6.91
CA GLU A 53 -44.09 -29.36 7.20
C GLU A 53 -42.92 -29.72 8.11
N LYS A 54 -43.19 -30.52 9.17
CA LYS A 54 -42.13 -31.02 10.04
C LYS A 54 -41.10 -31.84 9.28
N LYS A 55 -41.52 -32.71 8.35
CA LYS A 55 -40.62 -33.51 7.52
C LYS A 55 -39.75 -32.63 6.63
N GLU A 56 -40.35 -31.66 5.94
CA GLU A 56 -39.64 -30.71 5.08
C GLU A 56 -38.61 -29.89 5.87
N HIS A 57 -38.95 -29.46 7.09
CA HIS A 57 -38.02 -28.77 7.98
C HIS A 57 -36.83 -29.66 8.38
N HIS A 58 -37.03 -30.96 8.62
CA HIS A 58 -35.93 -31.88 8.94
C HIS A 58 -35.02 -32.11 7.72
N GLU A 59 -35.59 -32.21 6.53
CA GLU A 59 -34.82 -32.33 5.28
C GLU A 59 -34.00 -31.05 5.01
N GLU A 60 -34.58 -29.87 5.26
CA GLU A 60 -33.87 -28.61 5.15
C GLU A 60 -32.72 -28.49 6.17
N MET A 61 -32.97 -28.85 7.43
CA MET A 61 -31.92 -28.89 8.46
C MET A 61 -30.78 -29.83 8.07
N ALA A 62 -31.08 -30.98 7.48
CA ALA A 62 -30.07 -31.91 6.99
C ALA A 62 -29.24 -31.33 5.84
N ARG A 63 -29.86 -30.58 4.91
CA ARG A 63 -29.16 -29.85 3.84
C ARG A 63 -28.21 -28.79 4.41
N VAL A 64 -28.69 -27.99 5.37
CA VAL A 64 -27.89 -26.95 6.03
C VAL A 64 -26.70 -27.54 6.77
N LEU A 65 -26.89 -28.64 7.51
CA LEU A 65 -25.78 -29.31 8.22
C LEU A 65 -24.73 -29.88 7.26
N LYS A 66 -25.17 -30.44 6.12
CA LYS A 66 -24.25 -30.93 5.08
C LYS A 66 -23.42 -29.79 4.49
N GLU A 67 -24.06 -28.65 4.20
CA GLU A 67 -23.37 -27.48 3.65
C GLU A 67 -22.42 -26.86 4.68
N SER A 68 -22.81 -26.80 5.95
CA SER A 68 -21.95 -26.37 7.04
C SER A 68 -20.70 -27.26 7.17
N GLY A 69 -20.85 -28.57 7.00
CA GLY A 69 -19.72 -29.50 6.99
C GLY A 69 -18.76 -29.24 5.81
N ARG A 70 -19.31 -29.00 4.61
CA ARG A 70 -18.53 -28.66 3.41
C ARG A 70 -17.73 -27.36 3.61
N LEU A 71 -18.38 -26.31 4.07
CA LEU A 71 -17.73 -25.01 4.35
C LEU A 71 -16.66 -25.11 5.43
N SER A 72 -16.85 -25.97 6.44
CA SER A 72 -15.83 -26.20 7.47
C SER A 72 -14.55 -26.83 6.91
N VAL A 73 -14.65 -27.72 5.91
CA VAL A 73 -13.49 -28.32 5.24
C VAL A 73 -12.78 -27.26 4.38
N GLU A 74 -13.53 -26.52 3.55
CA GLU A 74 -12.96 -25.43 2.73
C GLU A 74 -12.23 -24.39 3.58
N PHE A 75 -12.76 -24.05 4.76
CA PHE A 75 -12.11 -23.15 5.69
C PHE A 75 -10.77 -23.69 6.21
N GLN A 76 -10.68 -24.98 6.55
CA GLN A 76 -9.42 -25.57 6.99
C GLN A 76 -8.38 -25.63 5.86
N GLU A 77 -8.80 -25.94 4.64
CA GLU A 77 -7.93 -25.92 3.46
C GLU A 77 -7.38 -24.51 3.21
N ALA A 78 -8.25 -23.48 3.25
CA ALA A 78 -7.85 -22.09 3.11
C ALA A 78 -6.88 -21.65 4.21
N LYS A 79 -7.12 -22.07 5.46
CA LYS A 79 -6.22 -21.82 6.59
C LYS A 79 -4.84 -22.43 6.34
N HIS A 80 -4.77 -23.70 5.92
CA HIS A 80 -3.49 -24.34 5.61
C HIS A 80 -2.75 -23.68 4.44
N ALA A 81 -3.47 -23.26 3.41
CA ALA A 81 -2.89 -22.50 2.29
C ALA A 81 -2.28 -21.17 2.76
N TYR A 82 -2.99 -20.44 3.63
CA TYR A 82 -2.50 -19.20 4.24
C TYR A 82 -1.24 -19.43 5.08
N GLU A 83 -1.25 -20.45 5.96
CA GLU A 83 -0.07 -20.82 6.76
C GLU A 83 1.15 -21.17 5.89
N ALA A 84 0.93 -21.87 4.77
CA ALA A 84 1.98 -22.16 3.81
C ALA A 84 2.54 -20.88 3.15
N GLN A 85 1.66 -19.94 2.78
CA GLN A 85 2.06 -18.64 2.22
C GLN A 85 2.87 -17.81 3.23
N CYS A 86 2.49 -17.81 4.51
CA CYS A 86 3.26 -17.16 5.58
C CYS A 86 4.67 -17.74 5.69
N ARG A 87 4.82 -19.06 5.66
CA ARG A 87 6.15 -19.71 5.71
C ARG A 87 7.02 -19.35 4.51
N ILE A 88 6.44 -19.29 3.30
CA ILE A 88 7.16 -18.86 2.09
C ILE A 88 7.62 -17.41 2.23
N SER A 89 6.72 -16.52 2.69
CA SER A 89 7.03 -15.10 2.86
C SER A 89 8.13 -14.86 3.89
N GLN A 90 8.11 -15.61 5.00
CA GLN A 90 9.16 -15.56 6.02
C GLN A 90 10.52 -15.98 5.44
N ARG A 91 10.58 -17.08 4.68
CA ARG A 91 11.84 -17.52 4.03
C ARG A 91 12.38 -16.50 3.05
N LEU A 92 11.51 -15.86 2.25
CA LEU A 92 11.93 -14.80 1.33
C LEU A 92 12.47 -13.57 2.06
N PHE A 93 11.88 -13.23 3.21
CA PHE A 93 12.39 -12.16 4.06
C PHE A 93 13.78 -12.50 4.63
N GLU A 94 13.96 -13.71 5.17
CA GLU A 94 15.26 -14.20 5.66
C GLU A 94 16.34 -14.19 4.56
N MET A 95 16.01 -14.67 3.35
CA MET A 95 16.91 -14.61 2.19
C MET A 95 17.27 -13.16 1.80
N ASN A 96 16.30 -12.24 1.81
CA ASN A 96 16.57 -10.83 1.51
C ASN A 96 17.48 -10.17 2.56
N MET A 97 17.34 -10.54 3.83
CA MET A 97 18.26 -10.06 4.86
C MET A 97 19.68 -10.56 4.62
N GLN A 98 19.85 -11.86 4.33
CA GLN A 98 21.17 -12.44 4.01
C GLN A 98 21.82 -11.76 2.81
N LEU A 99 21.07 -11.55 1.73
CA LEU A 99 21.56 -10.82 0.56
C LEU A 99 21.96 -9.37 0.89
N SER A 100 21.25 -8.72 1.81
CA SER A 100 21.59 -7.36 2.27
C SER A 100 22.87 -7.35 3.10
N GLU A 101 23.09 -8.35 3.94
CA GLU A 101 24.33 -8.52 4.73
C GLU A 101 25.53 -8.79 3.81
N GLU A 102 25.39 -9.71 2.85
CA GLU A 102 26.41 -10.01 1.84
C GLU A 102 26.79 -8.76 1.04
N LYS A 103 25.80 -8.00 0.58
CA LYS A 103 26.02 -6.73 -0.12
C LYS A 103 26.70 -5.70 0.78
N GLY A 104 26.35 -5.67 2.07
CA GLY A 104 27.04 -4.85 3.07
C GLY A 104 28.53 -5.18 3.14
N HIS A 105 28.88 -6.46 3.25
CA HIS A 105 30.27 -6.91 3.28
C HIS A 105 31.02 -6.57 1.98
N GLU A 106 30.40 -6.75 0.83
CA GLU A 106 30.99 -6.39 -0.47
C GLU A 106 31.29 -4.89 -0.57
N THR A 107 30.36 -4.03 -0.12
CA THR A 107 30.58 -2.58 -0.13
C THR A 107 31.70 -2.13 0.80
N VAL A 108 31.88 -2.79 1.95
CA VAL A 108 33.02 -2.52 2.85
C VAL A 108 34.33 -2.93 2.19
N HIS A 109 34.40 -4.14 1.63
CA HIS A 109 35.60 -4.62 0.93
C HIS A 109 36.01 -3.71 -0.23
N LEU A 110 35.04 -3.24 -1.03
CA LEU A 110 35.32 -2.29 -2.12
C LEU A 110 35.82 -0.94 -1.60
N ARG A 111 35.28 -0.44 -0.48
CA ARG A 111 35.75 0.80 0.16
C ARG A 111 37.18 0.67 0.68
N ASP A 112 37.53 -0.44 1.31
CA ASP A 112 38.88 -0.69 1.82
C ASP A 112 39.88 -0.78 0.65
N THR A 113 39.49 -1.45 -0.43
CA THR A 113 40.29 -1.54 -1.66
C THR A 113 40.51 -0.16 -2.28
N LEU A 114 39.46 0.68 -2.37
CA LEU A 114 39.58 2.04 -2.88
C LEU A 114 40.47 2.92 -2.01
N THR A 115 40.37 2.77 -0.69
CA THR A 115 41.20 3.49 0.28
C THR A 115 42.67 3.13 0.10
N ARG A 116 42.99 1.84 -0.04
CA ARG A 116 44.35 1.36 -0.32
C ARG A 116 44.90 1.95 -1.62
N ILE A 117 44.13 1.90 -2.71
CA ILE A 117 44.53 2.47 -4.01
C ILE A 117 44.79 3.98 -3.90
N THR A 118 43.97 4.69 -3.11
CA THR A 118 44.13 6.14 -2.89
C THR A 118 45.45 6.45 -2.17
N LEU A 119 45.78 5.70 -1.12
CA LEU A 119 47.05 5.85 -0.40
C LEU A 119 48.26 5.52 -1.29
N GLU A 120 48.17 4.45 -2.10
CA GLU A 120 49.24 4.10 -3.04
C GLU A 120 49.46 5.19 -4.09
N LYS A 121 48.38 5.79 -4.60
CA LYS A 121 48.45 6.94 -5.50
C LYS A 121 49.14 8.13 -4.84
N GLU A 122 48.74 8.51 -3.64
CA GLU A 122 49.35 9.63 -2.91
C GLU A 122 50.86 9.40 -2.68
N HIS A 123 51.27 8.17 -2.38
CA HIS A 123 52.68 7.79 -2.26
C HIS A 123 53.44 7.93 -3.58
N VAL A 124 52.84 7.50 -4.69
CA VAL A 124 53.45 7.65 -6.03
C VAL A 124 53.55 9.13 -6.41
N ASP A 125 52.52 9.94 -6.15
CA ASP A 125 52.52 11.39 -6.40
C ASP A 125 53.60 12.09 -5.57
N ALA A 126 53.80 11.69 -4.31
CA ALA A 126 54.87 12.21 -3.46
C ALA A 126 56.26 11.87 -4.02
N LYS A 127 56.48 10.63 -4.46
CA LYS A 127 57.74 10.22 -5.12
C LYS A 127 57.99 11.02 -6.40
N LEU A 128 56.95 11.23 -7.21
CA LEU A 128 57.04 11.97 -8.45
C LEU A 128 57.43 13.44 -8.21
N LYS A 129 56.83 14.09 -7.20
CA LYS A 129 57.23 15.45 -6.76
C LYS A 129 58.69 15.49 -6.29
N GLY A 130 59.14 14.48 -5.55
CA GLY A 130 60.54 14.35 -5.12
C GLY A 130 61.51 14.27 -6.31
N LEU A 131 61.20 13.41 -7.29
CA LEU A 131 61.99 13.29 -8.52
C LEU A 131 61.97 14.57 -9.35
N GLN A 132 60.83 15.27 -9.46
CA GLN A 132 60.76 16.56 -10.15
C GLN A 132 61.66 17.61 -9.47
N SER A 133 61.63 17.68 -8.14
CA SER A 133 62.47 18.60 -7.38
C SER A 133 63.96 18.30 -7.58
N GLU A 134 64.33 17.02 -7.64
CA GLU A 134 65.70 16.59 -7.90
C GLU A 134 66.16 16.93 -9.32
N VAL A 135 65.29 16.75 -10.32
CA VAL A 135 65.56 17.17 -11.70
C VAL A 135 65.79 18.68 -11.78
N GLU A 136 64.96 19.49 -11.13
CA GLU A 136 65.16 20.96 -11.11
C GLU A 136 66.44 21.34 -10.37
N ARG A 137 66.78 20.67 -9.26
CA ARG A 137 68.06 20.85 -8.56
C ARG A 137 69.25 20.56 -9.46
N LEU A 138 69.21 19.44 -10.19
CA LEU A 138 70.27 19.06 -11.13
C LEU A 138 70.38 20.07 -12.28
N LYS A 139 69.25 20.53 -12.84
CA LYS A 139 69.23 21.59 -13.86
C LYS A 139 69.90 22.86 -13.36
N GLU A 140 69.61 23.28 -12.13
CA GLU A 140 70.21 24.48 -11.52
C GLU A 140 71.72 24.30 -11.31
N GLN A 141 72.16 23.12 -10.82
CA GLN A 141 73.58 22.81 -10.66
C GLN A 141 74.36 22.80 -11.98
N LEU A 142 73.71 22.41 -13.07
CA LEU A 142 74.32 22.36 -14.39
C LEU A 142 74.31 23.70 -15.13
N ARG A 143 73.47 24.68 -14.71
CA ARG A 143 73.35 25.99 -15.37
C ARG A 143 74.70 26.73 -15.55
N PRO A 144 75.60 26.81 -14.55
CA PRO A 144 76.88 27.51 -14.71
C PRO A 144 77.79 26.88 -15.77
N ALA A 145 77.76 25.55 -15.91
CA ALA A 145 78.54 24.82 -16.91
C ALA A 145 78.07 25.11 -18.34
N PHE A 146 76.81 25.53 -18.53
CA PHE A 146 76.29 25.96 -19.83
C PHE A 146 76.58 27.43 -20.14
N ASP A 147 76.73 28.28 -19.11
CA ASP A 147 76.97 29.72 -19.30
C ASP A 147 78.46 30.06 -19.58
N GLU A 148 79.42 29.26 -19.07
CA GLU A 148 80.86 29.50 -19.31
C GLU A 148 81.38 29.02 -20.68
N ASP A 149 80.74 28.02 -21.30
CA ASP A 149 81.22 27.34 -22.52
C ASP A 149 80.82 28.04 -23.84
N LEU A 150 80.08 29.16 -23.78
CA LEU A 150 79.68 29.94 -24.96
C LEU A 150 80.80 30.86 -25.50
N SER A 151 81.96 30.91 -24.84
CA SER A 151 83.08 31.78 -25.23
C SER A 151 84.29 31.07 -25.84
N GLY A 152 84.34 29.72 -25.86
CA GLY A 152 85.50 28.98 -26.38
C GLY A 152 85.18 27.59 -26.96
N GLY A 153 85.23 27.46 -28.30
CA GLY A 153 85.49 26.19 -28.98
C GLY A 153 84.39 25.10 -28.92
N LEU A 154 83.50 25.13 -29.92
CA LEU A 154 82.33 24.28 -30.22
C LEU A 154 82.41 22.73 -30.12
N SER A 155 83.51 22.11 -29.67
CA SER A 155 83.71 20.66 -29.76
C SER A 155 83.37 19.88 -28.48
N VAL A 156 83.59 20.43 -27.29
CA VAL A 156 83.48 19.66 -26.03
C VAL A 156 82.06 19.73 -25.44
N GLY A 157 81.42 20.90 -25.50
CA GLY A 157 80.03 21.08 -25.04
C GLY A 157 79.00 20.22 -25.78
N GLN A 158 79.24 19.86 -27.06
CA GLN A 158 78.32 19.00 -27.82
C GLN A 158 78.34 17.54 -27.33
N GLU A 159 79.51 17.02 -26.93
CA GLU A 159 79.67 15.65 -26.40
C GLU A 159 78.98 15.54 -25.02
N PHE A 160 79.22 16.53 -24.16
CA PHE A 160 78.62 16.61 -22.82
C PHE A 160 77.08 16.72 -22.88
N THR A 161 76.56 17.62 -23.73
CA THR A 161 75.11 17.79 -23.91
C THR A 161 74.46 16.52 -24.49
N ARG A 162 75.20 15.73 -25.28
CA ARG A 162 74.73 14.46 -25.84
C ARG A 162 74.66 13.36 -24.77
N GLU A 163 75.69 13.20 -23.95
CA GLU A 163 75.66 12.24 -22.84
C GLU A 163 74.61 12.59 -21.78
N MET A 164 74.44 13.88 -21.49
CA MET A 164 73.43 14.32 -20.53
C MET A 164 72.01 14.05 -21.05
N ARG A 165 71.75 14.27 -22.35
CA ARG A 165 70.49 13.83 -22.99
C ARG A 165 70.29 12.33 -22.94
N ARG A 166 71.33 11.53 -23.14
CA ARG A 166 71.27 10.07 -23.00
C ARG A 166 70.96 9.65 -21.56
N ALA A 167 71.57 10.29 -20.57
CA ALA A 167 71.30 10.02 -19.15
C ALA A 167 69.86 10.34 -18.77
N VAL A 168 69.33 11.49 -19.21
CA VAL A 168 67.92 11.86 -19.00
C VAL A 168 66.98 10.87 -19.68
N HIS A 169 67.27 10.46 -20.93
CA HIS A 169 66.46 9.44 -21.60
C HIS A 169 66.51 8.09 -20.89
N ARG A 170 67.67 7.63 -20.40
CA ARG A 170 67.78 6.40 -19.60
C ARG A 170 66.90 6.47 -18.35
N ILE A 171 66.92 7.59 -17.62
CA ILE A 171 66.08 7.78 -16.43
C ILE A 171 64.58 7.75 -16.80
N ILE A 172 64.19 8.41 -17.88
CA ILE A 172 62.80 8.42 -18.38
C ILE A 172 62.36 7.01 -18.80
N ASP A 173 63.21 6.25 -19.48
CA ASP A 173 62.89 4.92 -19.98
C ASP A 173 62.83 3.90 -18.84
N THR A 174 63.72 3.99 -17.83
CA THR A 174 63.61 3.19 -16.61
C THR A 174 62.31 3.50 -15.85
N ALA A 175 61.97 4.79 -15.69
CA ALA A 175 60.73 5.19 -15.04
C ALA A 175 59.48 4.71 -15.81
N LYS A 176 59.50 4.75 -17.16
CA LYS A 176 58.43 4.21 -18.00
C LYS A 176 58.32 2.70 -17.91
N GLY A 177 59.45 1.98 -17.87
CA GLY A 177 59.47 0.53 -17.71
C GLY A 177 58.86 0.07 -16.38
N GLU A 178 59.23 0.73 -15.28
CA GLU A 178 58.65 0.46 -13.95
C GLU A 178 57.15 0.80 -13.87
N PHE A 179 56.72 1.88 -14.56
CA PHE A 179 55.30 2.25 -14.62
C PHE A 179 54.48 1.30 -15.51
N SER A 180 55.07 0.79 -16.60
CA SER A 180 54.42 -0.16 -17.51
C SER A 180 54.21 -1.52 -16.84
N ALA A 181 55.22 -2.04 -16.12
CA ALA A 181 55.11 -3.29 -15.37
C ALA A 181 54.00 -3.23 -14.29
N ARG A 182 53.86 -2.09 -13.59
CA ARG A 182 52.79 -1.91 -12.61
C ARG A 182 51.40 -1.68 -13.23
N ASN A 183 51.32 -1.12 -14.44
CA ASN A 183 50.05 -0.95 -15.13
C ASN A 183 49.49 -2.27 -15.68
N GLU A 184 50.34 -3.26 -16.00
CA GLU A 184 49.90 -4.61 -16.35
C GLU A 184 49.19 -5.27 -15.15
N ASP A 185 49.75 -5.19 -13.94
CA ASP A 185 49.11 -5.69 -12.70
C ASP A 185 47.78 -4.98 -12.39
N VAL A 186 47.69 -3.65 -12.62
CA VAL A 186 46.45 -2.88 -12.44
C VAL A 186 45.42 -3.21 -13.52
N SER A 187 45.85 -3.52 -14.75
CA SER A 187 44.96 -3.95 -15.84
C SER A 187 44.35 -5.32 -15.57
N GLU A 188 45.13 -6.24 -14.99
CA GLU A 188 44.67 -7.57 -14.57
C GLU A 188 43.67 -7.45 -13.41
N GLY A 189 43.95 -6.57 -12.43
CA GLY A 189 43.01 -6.23 -11.36
C GLY A 189 41.70 -5.60 -11.87
N LYS A 190 41.75 -4.71 -12.87
CA LYS A 190 40.55 -4.14 -13.51
C LYS A 190 39.74 -5.19 -14.27
N CYS A 191 40.39 -6.14 -14.93
CA CYS A 191 39.73 -7.26 -15.59
C CYS A 191 39.04 -8.19 -14.58
N GLN A 192 39.66 -8.47 -13.42
CA GLN A 192 39.05 -9.25 -12.34
C GLN A 192 37.85 -8.52 -11.71
N VAL A 193 37.96 -7.23 -11.41
CA VAL A 193 36.84 -6.44 -10.87
C VAL A 193 35.69 -6.37 -11.89
N LYS A 194 35.98 -6.21 -13.19
CA LYS A 194 34.97 -6.21 -14.25
C LYS A 194 34.29 -7.59 -14.38
N ALA A 195 35.05 -8.68 -14.34
CA ALA A 195 34.50 -10.04 -14.38
C ALA A 195 33.63 -10.35 -13.14
N MET A 196 34.06 -9.90 -11.96
CA MET A 196 33.33 -10.07 -10.71
C MET A 196 32.03 -9.26 -10.70
N LEU A 197 32.04 -8.04 -11.24
CA LEU A 197 30.85 -7.20 -11.41
C LEU A 197 29.83 -7.84 -12.38
N ILE A 198 30.30 -8.40 -13.50
CA ILE A 198 29.45 -9.11 -14.47
C ILE A 198 28.80 -10.36 -13.82
N ALA A 199 29.56 -11.09 -13.00
CA ALA A 199 29.07 -12.28 -12.30
C ALA A 199 28.03 -11.96 -11.21
N THR A 200 28.13 -10.82 -10.53
CA THR A 200 27.21 -10.41 -9.44
C THR A 200 25.97 -9.68 -9.92
N THR A 201 26.07 -8.86 -10.97
CA THR A 201 24.92 -8.05 -11.45
C THR A 201 24.19 -8.65 -12.64
N GLY A 202 24.79 -9.64 -13.33
CA GLY A 202 24.21 -10.26 -14.53
C GLY A 202 24.05 -9.29 -15.72
N PHE A 203 24.71 -8.12 -15.67
CA PHE A 203 24.54 -7.04 -16.65
C PHE A 203 25.84 -6.89 -17.46
N GLU A 204 25.86 -7.38 -18.69
CA GLU A 204 26.90 -7.02 -19.65
C GLU A 204 26.60 -5.62 -20.22
N PRO A 205 27.57 -4.69 -20.26
CA PRO A 205 27.42 -3.48 -21.05
C PRO A 205 27.46 -3.84 -22.53
N GLU A 206 26.33 -3.67 -23.24
CA GLU A 206 26.17 -3.96 -24.66
C GLU A 206 27.20 -3.20 -25.51
N ASN A 207 28.14 -3.93 -26.12
CA ASN A 207 28.83 -3.50 -27.32
C ASN A 207 28.12 -4.13 -28.52
N SER A 208 27.51 -3.28 -29.34
CA SER A 208 26.79 -3.65 -30.55
C SER A 208 27.71 -4.35 -31.55
N SER A 209 27.48 -5.64 -31.81
CA SER A 209 27.68 -6.31 -33.10
C SER A 209 27.11 -7.73 -33.06
N THR A 210 25.96 -7.94 -33.71
CA THR A 210 25.43 -9.26 -34.06
C THR A 210 26.39 -9.98 -35.03
N PRO A 211 26.50 -11.33 -35.00
CA PRO A 211 25.53 -12.14 -35.73
C PRO A 211 25.16 -13.52 -35.11
N SER A 212 24.07 -14.05 -35.66
CA SER A 212 23.35 -15.30 -35.46
C SER A 212 24.13 -16.62 -35.57
N HIS A 213 23.80 -17.62 -34.73
CA HIS A 213 23.26 -18.96 -35.08
C HIS A 213 23.28 -19.95 -33.87
N LEU A 214 22.10 -20.54 -33.58
CA LEU A 214 21.68 -21.83 -32.92
C LEU A 214 22.70 -22.79 -32.23
N PRO A 215 22.32 -23.78 -31.35
CA PRO A 215 21.00 -24.42 -31.20
C PRO A 215 20.48 -24.76 -29.77
N ASN A 216 19.15 -24.73 -29.67
CA ASN A 216 18.24 -25.74 -29.09
C ASN A 216 18.74 -26.70 -27.98
N THR A 217 18.29 -26.48 -26.74
CA THR A 217 18.24 -27.55 -25.72
C THR A 217 16.89 -27.54 -25.01
N LYS A 218 16.20 -28.68 -25.11
CA LYS A 218 14.90 -28.97 -24.52
C LYS A 218 14.97 -28.86 -23.00
N ARG A 219 14.26 -27.89 -22.42
CA ARG A 219 13.96 -27.86 -20.98
C ARG A 219 12.45 -27.97 -20.78
N SER A 220 12.08 -29.07 -20.13
CA SER A 220 10.73 -29.47 -19.76
C SER A 220 9.99 -28.34 -19.04
N SER A 221 8.91 -27.84 -19.64
CA SER A 221 8.02 -26.84 -19.07
C SER A 221 6.97 -27.54 -18.20
N PHE A 222 7.10 -27.43 -16.88
CA PHE A 222 5.94 -27.50 -15.99
C PHE A 222 5.12 -26.21 -16.22
N GLN A 223 4.04 -26.32 -16.99
CA GLN A 223 3.06 -25.25 -17.10
C GLN A 223 2.23 -25.22 -15.82
N LEU A 224 2.60 -24.35 -14.89
CA LEU A 224 1.64 -23.78 -13.94
C LEU A 224 0.62 -23.03 -14.79
N THR A 225 -0.65 -23.43 -14.69
CA THR A 225 -1.77 -22.74 -15.33
C THR A 225 -1.95 -21.37 -14.65
N CYS A 226 -1.17 -20.39 -15.09
CA CYS A 226 -1.41 -19.00 -14.77
C CYS A 226 -2.84 -18.65 -15.19
N LYS A 227 -3.68 -18.23 -14.23
CA LYS A 227 -5.00 -17.65 -14.51
C LYS A 227 -4.86 -16.65 -15.66
N PRO A 228 -5.78 -16.65 -16.64
CA PRO A 228 -5.72 -15.72 -17.76
C PRO A 228 -5.66 -14.30 -17.21
N ARG A 229 -4.57 -13.60 -17.53
CA ARG A 229 -4.35 -12.19 -17.20
C ARG A 229 -5.59 -11.43 -17.67
N CYS A 230 -6.41 -10.96 -16.74
CA CYS A 230 -7.55 -10.11 -17.05
C CYS A 230 -7.02 -8.90 -17.82
N LYS A 231 -7.27 -8.87 -19.13
CA LYS A 231 -7.03 -7.70 -19.95
C LYS A 231 -8.12 -6.70 -19.56
N THR A 232 -7.80 -5.84 -18.60
CA THR A 232 -8.64 -4.71 -18.26
C THR A 232 -8.55 -3.71 -19.40
N ASP A 233 -9.58 -3.65 -20.25
CA ASP A 233 -9.79 -2.53 -21.16
C ASP A 233 -10.11 -1.30 -20.31
N ASN A 234 -9.09 -0.49 -20.03
CA ASN A 234 -9.12 0.64 -19.10
C ASN A 234 -10.00 1.84 -19.53
N ASN A 235 -10.77 1.72 -20.61
CA ASN A 235 -11.51 2.85 -21.20
C ASN A 235 -13.03 2.63 -21.34
N ARG A 236 -13.57 1.50 -20.88
CA ARG A 236 -15.02 1.29 -20.91
C ARG A 236 -15.62 1.76 -19.58
N VAL A 237 -16.57 2.71 -19.65
CA VAL A 237 -17.42 3.05 -18.50
C VAL A 237 -18.17 1.79 -18.11
N VAL A 238 -17.72 1.11 -17.06
CA VAL A 238 -18.28 -0.15 -16.60
C VAL A 238 -19.62 0.18 -15.96
N THR A 239 -20.71 -0.27 -16.59
CA THR A 239 -22.02 -0.17 -15.94
C THR A 239 -22.13 -1.26 -14.87
N PRO A 240 -22.83 -1.03 -13.73
CA PRO A 240 -22.93 -2.00 -12.64
C PRO A 240 -23.43 -3.42 -13.03
N ARG A 241 -23.99 -3.58 -14.24
CA ARG A 241 -24.43 -4.88 -14.79
C ARG A 241 -23.27 -5.78 -15.23
N ASP A 242 -22.07 -5.24 -15.42
CA ASP A 242 -20.90 -5.99 -15.91
C ASP A 242 -19.98 -6.51 -14.78
N PHE A 243 -20.34 -6.28 -13.51
CA PHE A 243 -19.55 -6.75 -12.37
C PHE A 243 -19.62 -8.27 -12.21
N SER A 244 -18.52 -8.89 -11.79
CA SER A 244 -18.50 -10.28 -11.33
C SER A 244 -19.26 -10.44 -10.01
N ASP A 245 -19.64 -11.67 -9.65
CA ASP A 245 -20.28 -11.94 -8.36
C ASP A 245 -19.38 -11.63 -7.17
N MET A 246 -18.06 -11.72 -7.33
CA MET A 246 -17.11 -11.29 -6.31
C MET A 246 -17.18 -9.77 -6.15
N GLN A 247 -17.05 -9.03 -7.25
CA GLN A 247 -17.13 -7.57 -7.25
C GLN A 247 -18.42 -7.04 -6.62
N ARG A 248 -19.57 -7.66 -6.92
CA ARG A 248 -20.86 -7.31 -6.30
C ARG A 248 -20.86 -7.53 -4.79
N ARG A 249 -20.37 -8.68 -4.32
CA ARG A 249 -20.31 -9.01 -2.89
C ARG A 249 -19.37 -8.09 -2.13
N THR A 250 -18.21 -7.77 -2.71
CA THR A 250 -17.26 -6.82 -2.10
C THR A 250 -17.89 -5.43 -2.00
N MET A 251 -18.55 -4.94 -3.06
CA MET A 251 -19.23 -3.63 -3.02
C MET A 251 -20.34 -3.58 -1.96
N ALA A 252 -21.19 -4.62 -1.89
CA ALA A 252 -22.22 -4.70 -0.86
C ALA A 252 -21.64 -4.72 0.57
N THR A 253 -20.46 -5.33 0.76
CA THR A 253 -19.74 -5.29 2.04
C THR A 253 -19.28 -3.87 2.38
N LEU A 254 -18.77 -3.12 1.41
CA LEU A 254 -18.37 -1.73 1.60
C LEU A 254 -19.58 -0.83 1.93
N GLU A 255 -20.70 -1.02 1.24
CA GLU A 255 -21.94 -0.29 1.53
C GLU A 255 -22.47 -0.57 2.94
N ALA A 256 -22.37 -1.82 3.41
CA ALA A 256 -22.74 -2.20 4.77
C ALA A 256 -21.80 -1.59 5.83
N LEU A 257 -20.49 -1.46 5.52
CA LEU A 257 -19.49 -0.94 6.45
C LEU A 257 -19.49 0.58 6.57
N PHE A 258 -19.54 1.29 5.43
CA PHE A 258 -19.37 2.73 5.38
C PHE A 258 -20.68 3.49 5.12
N GLY A 259 -21.74 2.78 4.76
CA GLY A 259 -23.00 3.37 4.32
C GLY A 259 -22.98 3.74 2.84
N ARG A 260 -24.13 3.54 2.19
CA ARG A 260 -24.31 3.73 0.74
C ARG A 260 -23.92 5.14 0.27
N SER A 261 -24.32 6.18 1.00
CA SER A 261 -24.01 7.58 0.66
C SER A 261 -22.50 7.81 0.53
N LYS A 262 -21.71 7.25 1.46
CA LYS A 262 -20.25 7.40 1.43
C LYS A 262 -19.61 6.61 0.30
N VAL A 263 -20.15 5.43 0.00
CA VAL A 263 -19.66 4.59 -1.10
C VAL A 263 -19.95 5.23 -2.45
N GLU A 264 -21.14 5.79 -2.65
CA GLU A 264 -21.54 6.46 -3.90
C GLU A 264 -20.79 7.79 -4.12
N ALA A 265 -20.24 8.41 -3.07
CA ALA A 265 -19.42 9.63 -3.16
C ALA A 265 -18.00 9.38 -3.72
N HIS A 266 -17.60 8.12 -3.88
CA HIS A 266 -16.28 7.74 -4.39
C HIS A 266 -16.37 7.12 -5.78
N GLU A 267 -15.34 7.40 -6.59
CA GLU A 267 -15.03 6.54 -7.73
C GLU A 267 -14.26 5.32 -7.26
N TRP A 268 -14.51 4.16 -7.87
CA TRP A 268 -13.92 2.90 -7.43
C TRP A 268 -13.13 2.23 -8.56
N LYS A 269 -11.95 1.73 -8.22
CA LYS A 269 -11.11 0.92 -9.10
C LYS A 269 -11.04 -0.50 -8.55
N TRP A 270 -11.39 -1.49 -9.36
CA TRP A 270 -11.15 -2.88 -9.01
C TRP A 270 -9.67 -3.20 -9.11
N ASP A 271 -9.07 -3.64 -8.01
CA ASP A 271 -7.72 -4.18 -8.00
C ASP A 271 -7.79 -5.70 -8.14
N CYS A 272 -7.43 -6.19 -9.33
CA CYS A 272 -7.46 -7.62 -9.63
C CYS A 272 -6.47 -8.44 -8.81
N GLU A 273 -5.39 -7.84 -8.30
CA GLU A 273 -4.38 -8.55 -7.49
C GLU A 273 -4.86 -8.72 -6.04
N LEU A 274 -5.59 -7.72 -5.54
CA LEU A 274 -6.17 -7.75 -4.19
C LEU A 274 -7.58 -8.35 -4.14
N GLU A 275 -8.20 -8.54 -5.31
CA GLU A 275 -9.63 -8.89 -5.45
C GLU A 275 -10.52 -7.95 -4.60
N ASP A 276 -10.21 -6.64 -4.63
CA ASP A 276 -10.86 -5.62 -3.80
C ASP A 276 -11.16 -4.34 -4.58
N TRP A 277 -12.14 -3.57 -4.11
CA TRP A 277 -12.46 -2.23 -4.61
C TRP A 277 -11.64 -1.18 -3.87
N ILE A 278 -10.83 -0.43 -4.61
CA ILE A 278 -9.98 0.64 -4.08
C ILE A 278 -10.62 1.99 -4.44
N PRO A 279 -10.91 2.86 -3.46
CA PRO A 279 -11.51 4.16 -3.73
C PRO A 279 -10.48 5.11 -4.35
N VAL A 280 -10.92 5.90 -5.33
CA VAL A 280 -10.18 7.04 -5.87
C VAL A 280 -10.64 8.27 -5.10
N VAL A 281 -9.82 8.67 -4.15
CA VAL A 281 -10.16 9.71 -3.19
C VAL A 281 -9.60 11.04 -3.68
N PRO A 282 -10.44 12.06 -3.96
CA PRO A 282 -9.95 13.41 -4.14
C PRO A 282 -9.53 13.96 -2.77
N LEU A 283 -8.54 14.86 -2.74
CA LEU A 283 -8.20 15.62 -1.53
C LEU A 283 -8.70 17.04 -1.69
N ARG A 284 -9.23 17.65 -0.63
CA ARG A 284 -9.73 19.02 -0.68
C ARG A 284 -8.63 19.98 -1.12
N GLY A 285 -8.89 20.79 -2.14
CA GLY A 285 -7.93 21.74 -2.71
C GLY A 285 -6.74 21.12 -3.45
N TYR A 286 -6.77 19.81 -3.72
CA TYR A 286 -5.75 19.14 -4.54
C TYR A 286 -6.30 18.88 -5.94
N PRO A 287 -5.50 19.09 -7.01
CA PRO A 287 -5.99 18.95 -8.38
C PRO A 287 -6.41 17.50 -8.67
N PRO A 288 -7.55 17.29 -9.37
CA PRO A 288 -8.02 15.95 -9.72
C PRO A 288 -7.04 15.23 -10.67
N PRO A 289 -7.11 13.89 -10.78
CA PRO A 289 -6.24 13.13 -11.65
C PRO A 289 -6.44 13.48 -13.14
N PRO A 290 -5.37 13.51 -13.98
CA PRO A 290 -5.38 14.09 -15.34
C PRO A 290 -6.30 13.45 -16.39
N LYS A 291 -7.11 12.44 -16.04
CA LYS A 291 -7.96 11.69 -16.98
C LYS A 291 -9.32 11.30 -16.42
N VAL A 292 -9.64 11.73 -15.21
CA VAL A 292 -10.93 11.44 -14.60
C VAL A 292 -11.86 12.61 -14.88
N LEU A 293 -12.83 12.39 -15.77
CA LEU A 293 -14.03 13.23 -15.84
C LEU A 293 -14.82 12.95 -14.56
N ILE A 294 -14.50 13.66 -13.48
CA ILE A 294 -15.32 13.60 -12.27
C ILE A 294 -16.64 14.29 -12.62
N ILE A 295 -17.64 13.49 -13.02
CA ILE A 295 -18.97 13.99 -13.36
C ILE A 295 -19.65 14.37 -12.03
N GLY A 296 -19.67 15.66 -11.71
CA GLY A 296 -20.49 16.21 -10.62
C GLY A 296 -19.75 16.81 -9.44
N ALA A 297 -18.45 16.59 -9.28
CA ALA A 297 -17.67 17.33 -8.28
C ALA A 297 -17.12 18.60 -8.92
N SER A 298 -17.82 19.72 -8.75
CA SER A 298 -17.20 21.03 -8.90
C SER A 298 -16.20 21.20 -7.76
N VAL A 299 -15.02 20.61 -7.91
CA VAL A 299 -13.91 20.83 -6.99
C VAL A 299 -13.40 22.23 -7.31
N SER A 300 -13.92 23.23 -6.60
CA SER A 300 -13.39 24.58 -6.66
C SER A 300 -11.92 24.50 -6.21
N ASN A 301 -11.00 24.54 -7.17
CA ASN A 301 -9.55 24.44 -6.97
C ASN A 301 -8.95 25.65 -6.21
N GLU A 302 -9.78 26.54 -5.66
CA GLU A 302 -9.37 27.83 -5.08
C GLU A 302 -9.85 28.04 -3.62
N ALA A 303 -10.36 27.01 -2.95
CA ALA A 303 -10.67 27.13 -1.53
C ALA A 303 -9.36 27.20 -0.72
N ASN A 304 -9.20 28.25 0.11
CA ASN A 304 -8.16 28.33 1.12
C ASN A 304 -8.36 27.19 2.12
N VAL A 305 -7.73 26.04 1.86
CA VAL A 305 -7.78 24.89 2.76
C VAL A 305 -7.12 25.28 4.07
N THR A 306 -7.83 25.09 5.18
CA THR A 306 -7.35 25.37 6.53
C THR A 306 -6.88 24.09 7.23
N ARG A 307 -6.21 24.21 8.38
CA ARG A 307 -5.87 23.05 9.23
C ARG A 307 -7.12 22.32 9.73
N GLU A 308 -8.17 23.06 10.05
CA GLU A 308 -9.45 22.50 10.46
C GLU A 308 -10.07 21.67 9.33
N ASP A 309 -10.00 22.16 8.09
CA ASP A 309 -10.46 21.40 6.93
C ASP A 309 -9.68 20.10 6.74
N LEU A 310 -8.35 20.14 6.90
CA LEU A 310 -7.50 18.94 6.82
C LEU A 310 -7.82 17.94 7.94
N TRP A 311 -8.09 18.44 9.15
CA TRP A 311 -8.50 17.59 10.27
C TRP A 311 -9.89 16.99 10.06
N SER A 312 -10.84 17.75 9.54
CA SER A 312 -12.18 17.26 9.19
C SER A 312 -12.09 16.20 8.09
N GLU A 313 -11.33 16.45 7.02
CA GLU A 313 -11.07 15.48 5.94
C GLU A 313 -10.49 14.17 6.51
N TYR A 314 -9.57 14.27 7.47
CA TYR A 314 -8.98 13.10 8.11
C TYR A 314 -9.94 12.32 9.01
N SER A 315 -10.68 13.03 9.87
CA SER A 315 -11.44 12.42 10.97
C SER A 315 -12.89 12.06 10.63
N VAL A 316 -13.54 12.86 9.76
CA VAL A 316 -14.95 12.72 9.39
C VAL A 316 -15.12 12.42 7.89
N GLY A 317 -14.23 12.96 7.06
CA GLY A 317 -14.34 13.00 5.61
C GLY A 317 -14.79 14.37 5.11
N PHE A 318 -14.96 14.52 3.80
CA PHE A 318 -15.54 15.72 3.20
C PHE A 318 -16.42 15.35 1.99
N GLY A 319 -17.48 16.11 1.74
CA GLY A 319 -18.39 15.84 0.62
C GLY A 319 -18.97 14.42 0.65
N ASP A 320 -19.42 13.98 1.82
CA ASP A 320 -19.88 12.61 2.10
C ASP A 320 -18.86 11.50 1.83
N GLN A 321 -17.58 11.82 1.63
CA GLN A 321 -16.57 10.79 1.42
C GLN A 321 -16.20 10.06 2.73
N ILE A 322 -15.83 8.78 2.59
CA ILE A 322 -15.09 8.02 3.61
C ILE A 322 -13.87 8.83 4.09
N SER A 323 -13.71 8.96 5.41
CA SER A 323 -12.63 9.73 6.03
C SER A 323 -11.25 9.10 5.79
N LEU A 324 -10.18 9.90 5.80
CA LEU A 324 -8.83 9.35 5.63
C LEU A 324 -8.46 8.35 6.72
N ARG A 325 -8.95 8.56 7.95
CA ARG A 325 -8.75 7.63 9.07
C ARG A 325 -9.43 6.28 8.80
N GLU A 326 -10.67 6.28 8.31
CA GLU A 326 -11.38 5.05 7.93
C GLU A 326 -10.67 4.34 6.76
N LEU A 327 -10.22 5.10 5.75
CA LEU A 327 -9.48 4.57 4.60
C LEU A 327 -8.15 3.91 5.02
N ASP A 328 -7.38 4.58 5.88
CA ASP A 328 -6.13 4.05 6.42
C ASP A 328 -6.35 2.81 7.27
N ARG A 329 -7.44 2.75 8.04
CA ARG A 329 -7.76 1.58 8.88
C ARG A 329 -8.11 0.36 8.03
N PHE A 330 -8.86 0.54 6.94
CA PHE A 330 -9.36 -0.57 6.13
C PHE A 330 -8.37 -1.01 5.05
N TRP A 331 -7.81 -0.06 4.28
CA TRP A 331 -6.89 -0.36 3.18
C TRP A 331 -5.41 -0.18 3.53
N GLY A 332 -5.08 0.52 4.61
CA GLY A 332 -3.69 0.84 4.95
C GLY A 332 -3.05 1.74 3.90
N LYS A 333 -1.82 1.43 3.48
CA LYS A 333 -1.14 2.23 2.44
C LYS A 333 -1.67 1.99 1.03
N ARG A 334 -2.49 0.94 0.83
CA ARG A 334 -2.87 0.44 -0.50
C ARG A 334 -3.76 1.41 -1.26
N TRP A 335 -4.63 2.15 -0.57
CA TRP A 335 -5.63 3.01 -1.24
C TRP A 335 -5.03 4.23 -1.95
N TYR A 336 -3.84 4.68 -1.56
CA TYR A 336 -3.16 5.83 -2.18
C TYR A 336 -1.83 5.48 -2.87
N GLN A 337 -1.36 4.24 -2.75
CA GLN A 337 -0.15 3.76 -3.43
C GLN A 337 -0.44 3.15 -4.82
N SER A 338 -1.60 3.44 -5.41
CA SER A 338 -1.98 2.83 -6.70
C SER A 338 -0.92 3.10 -7.76
N ARG A 339 -0.40 2.03 -8.37
CA ARG A 339 0.55 2.10 -9.48
C ARG A 339 -0.23 2.50 -10.73
N GLY A 340 -0.20 3.80 -11.04
CA GLY A 340 -0.64 4.30 -12.34
C GLY A 340 0.16 3.65 -13.48
N ILE A 341 -0.51 3.25 -14.55
CA ILE A 341 0.15 2.82 -15.80
C ILE A 341 0.49 4.08 -16.61
N GLY A 342 1.78 4.37 -16.75
CA GLY A 342 2.31 5.47 -17.56
C GLY A 342 2.80 6.67 -16.76
N LYS A 343 3.85 7.32 -17.28
CA LYS A 343 4.66 8.36 -16.59
C LYS A 343 3.83 9.50 -15.97
N ALA A 344 2.89 10.08 -16.72
CA ALA A 344 2.11 11.22 -16.24
C ALA A 344 1.17 10.86 -15.07
N PHE A 345 0.65 9.63 -15.06
CA PHE A 345 -0.20 9.12 -13.96
C PHE A 345 0.66 8.78 -12.75
N SER A 346 1.87 8.24 -12.99
CA SER A 346 2.87 8.01 -11.94
C SER A 346 3.30 9.31 -11.24
N ASP A 347 3.56 10.39 -11.99
CA ASP A 347 3.98 11.68 -11.43
C ASP A 347 2.86 12.33 -10.59
N TRP A 348 1.60 12.27 -11.06
CA TRP A 348 0.45 12.79 -10.29
C TRP A 348 0.26 11.98 -9.00
N TYR A 349 0.30 10.64 -9.06
CA TYR A 349 0.17 9.80 -7.87
C TYR A 349 1.31 9.99 -6.88
N ALA A 350 2.54 10.20 -7.34
CA ALA A 350 3.66 10.50 -6.46
C ALA A 350 3.41 11.79 -5.67
N ARG A 351 3.01 12.87 -6.35
CA ARG A 351 2.67 14.14 -5.70
C ARG A 351 1.45 14.01 -4.77
N TYR A 352 0.47 13.21 -5.17
CA TYR A 352 -0.73 12.92 -4.37
C TYR A 352 -0.36 12.19 -3.08
N ALA A 353 0.48 11.15 -3.18
CA ALA A 353 0.95 10.39 -2.03
C ALA A 353 1.80 11.25 -1.07
N ASP A 354 2.62 12.15 -1.59
CA ASP A 354 3.38 13.11 -0.78
C ASP A 354 2.46 14.06 -0.03
N GLU A 355 1.45 14.62 -0.71
CA GLU A 355 0.47 15.51 -0.10
C GLU A 355 -0.36 14.80 0.96
N LEU A 356 -0.80 13.57 0.70
CA LEU A 356 -1.48 12.77 1.70
C LEU A 356 -0.59 12.48 2.90
N SER A 357 0.70 12.18 2.67
CA SER A 357 1.66 11.93 3.75
C SER A 357 1.83 13.14 4.66
N ARG A 358 1.88 14.34 4.09
CA ARG A 358 1.87 15.62 4.80
C ARG A 358 0.62 15.79 5.66
N ARG A 359 -0.57 15.60 5.08
CA ARG A 359 -1.87 15.73 5.78
C ARG A 359 -1.99 14.73 6.93
N ARG A 360 -1.58 13.48 6.70
CA ARG A 360 -1.51 12.44 7.74
C ARG A 360 -0.57 12.81 8.88
N LYS A 361 0.57 13.44 8.57
CA LYS A 361 1.52 13.88 9.59
C LYS A 361 0.90 14.93 10.52
N LEU A 362 0.15 15.89 9.97
CA LEU A 362 -0.62 16.85 10.75
C LEU A 362 -1.69 16.15 11.60
N ALA A 363 -2.47 15.24 11.02
CA ALA A 363 -3.50 14.52 11.75
C ALA A 363 -2.93 13.71 12.93
N HIS A 364 -1.84 12.97 12.71
CA HIS A 364 -1.19 12.23 13.78
C HIS A 364 -0.60 13.15 14.87
N LEU A 365 -0.06 14.31 14.50
CA LEU A 365 0.37 15.30 15.48
C LEU A 365 -0.80 15.77 16.35
N ILE A 366 -1.96 16.05 15.76
CA ILE A 366 -3.17 16.43 16.50
C ILE A 366 -3.60 15.30 17.45
N GLU A 367 -3.65 14.05 16.97
CA GLU A 367 -3.96 12.88 17.81
C GLU A 367 -2.99 12.72 18.98
N GLU A 368 -1.68 12.90 18.74
CA GLU A 368 -0.65 12.81 19.77
C GLU A 368 -0.78 13.92 20.81
N LEU A 369 -1.06 15.17 20.39
CA LEU A 369 -1.29 16.28 21.32
C LEU A 369 -2.52 16.04 22.18
N CYS A 370 -3.61 15.56 21.59
CA CYS A 370 -4.81 15.16 22.33
C CYS A 370 -4.51 14.04 23.34
N GLY A 371 -3.75 13.02 22.93
CA GLY A 371 -3.42 11.87 23.77
C GLY A 371 -2.45 12.18 24.91
N SER A 372 -1.44 13.03 24.68
CA SER A 372 -0.40 13.31 25.67
C SER A 372 -0.77 14.43 26.64
N LEU A 373 -1.48 15.46 26.17
CA LEU A 373 -1.82 16.64 26.97
C LEU A 373 -3.27 16.63 27.46
N GLY A 374 -4.07 15.64 27.03
CA GLY A 374 -5.50 15.58 27.31
C GLY A 374 -6.30 16.67 26.60
N TRP A 375 -5.76 17.24 25.54
CA TRP A 375 -6.42 18.27 24.74
C TRP A 375 -7.53 17.67 23.88
N THR A 376 -8.50 18.52 23.53
CA THR A 376 -9.47 18.26 22.47
C THR A 376 -8.90 18.70 21.11
N PRO A 377 -9.40 18.17 19.98
CA PRO A 377 -8.92 18.60 18.66
C PRO A 377 -9.03 20.12 18.41
N PRO A 378 -10.10 20.82 18.81
CA PRO A 378 -10.16 22.29 18.71
C PRO A 378 -9.08 23.00 19.52
N GLU A 379 -8.72 22.51 20.70
CA GLU A 379 -7.63 23.10 21.51
C GLU A 379 -6.27 22.89 20.86
N ALA A 380 -6.02 21.68 20.32
CA ALA A 380 -4.80 21.40 19.58
C ALA A 380 -4.67 22.27 18.33
N LEU A 381 -5.75 22.45 17.58
CA LEU A 381 -5.79 23.34 16.41
C LEU A 381 -5.58 24.81 16.81
N GLY A 382 -6.24 25.28 17.87
CA GLY A 382 -6.05 26.64 18.40
C GLY A 382 -4.60 26.91 18.81
N PHE A 383 -3.95 25.96 19.49
CA PHE A 383 -2.52 26.03 19.79
C PHE A 383 -1.66 26.15 18.53
N LEU A 384 -1.94 25.34 17.49
CA LEU A 384 -1.20 25.40 16.24
C LEU A 384 -1.38 26.73 15.52
N ASP A 385 -2.57 27.32 15.60
CA ASP A 385 -2.87 28.61 14.97
C ASP A 385 -2.21 29.79 15.72
N GLU A 386 -2.12 29.71 17.05
CA GLU A 386 -1.45 30.72 17.87
C GLU A 386 0.08 30.66 17.78
N GLU A 387 0.68 29.47 17.95
CA GLU A 387 2.14 29.33 18.04
C GLU A 387 2.82 29.12 16.68
N PHE A 388 2.07 28.66 15.67
CA PHE A 388 2.56 28.44 14.31
C PHE A 388 1.61 29.08 13.28
N PRO A 389 1.44 30.41 13.27
CA PRO A 389 0.48 31.07 12.42
C PRO A 389 0.77 30.82 10.93
N VAL A 390 -0.26 30.44 10.18
CA VAL A 390 -0.23 30.26 8.73
C VAL A 390 -1.01 31.40 8.10
N SER A 391 -0.46 32.08 7.09
CA SER A 391 -1.02 33.33 6.53
C SER A 391 -2.30 33.16 5.70
N GLY A 392 -3.13 32.13 5.96
CA GLY A 392 -4.38 31.86 5.24
C GLY A 392 -4.21 31.50 3.75
N THR A 393 -2.97 31.47 3.25
CA THR A 393 -2.64 31.13 1.86
C THR A 393 -2.23 29.66 1.76
N ALA A 394 -2.63 28.99 0.67
CA ALA A 394 -2.26 27.59 0.43
C ALA A 394 -0.74 27.32 0.47
N PRO A 395 0.15 28.19 -0.06
CA PRO A 395 1.59 28.01 0.06
C PRO A 395 2.10 28.03 1.50
N ALA A 396 1.52 28.86 2.37
CA ALA A 396 1.93 28.94 3.77
C ALA A 396 1.52 27.68 4.54
N LEU A 397 0.30 27.16 4.31
CA LEU A 397 -0.12 25.89 4.91
C LEU A 397 0.79 24.75 4.44
N ARG A 398 1.08 24.70 3.14
CA ARG A 398 2.01 23.72 2.59
C ARG A 398 3.41 23.82 3.21
N GLY A 399 3.94 25.03 3.37
CA GLY A 399 5.23 25.25 4.04
C GLY A 399 5.24 24.75 5.49
N PHE A 400 4.15 24.94 6.23
CA PHE A 400 3.99 24.36 7.56
C PHE A 400 3.95 22.83 7.53
N LEU A 401 3.22 22.24 6.57
CA LEU A 401 3.18 20.79 6.41
C LEU A 401 4.56 20.21 6.01
N ASP A 402 5.32 20.89 5.15
CA ASP A 402 6.69 20.51 4.81
C ASP A 402 7.61 20.60 6.05
N TYR A 403 7.43 21.61 6.91
CA TYR A 403 8.13 21.68 8.19
C TYR A 403 7.83 20.49 9.09
N LEU A 404 6.57 20.02 9.17
CA LEU A 404 6.21 18.79 9.91
C LEU A 404 6.93 17.52 9.41
N MET A 405 7.28 17.49 8.13
CA MET A 405 7.97 16.35 7.52
C MET A 405 9.47 16.32 7.85
N THR A 406 10.02 17.41 8.41
CA THR A 406 11.41 17.43 8.88
C THR A 406 11.58 16.61 10.16
N ILE A 407 12.82 16.16 10.44
CA ILE A 407 13.14 15.36 11.62
C ILE A 407 12.77 16.09 12.92
N ASN A 408 12.95 17.42 12.95
CA ASN A 408 12.76 18.22 14.16
C ASN A 408 11.36 18.86 14.26
N GLY A 409 10.62 19.00 13.16
CA GLY A 409 9.37 19.78 13.13
C GLY A 409 8.33 19.31 14.14
N CYS A 410 8.01 18.00 14.15
CA CYS A 410 7.05 17.47 15.14
C CYS A 410 7.59 17.52 16.57
N PHE A 411 8.89 17.35 16.78
CA PHE A 411 9.49 17.39 18.11
C PHE A 411 9.40 18.81 18.70
N GLU A 412 9.74 19.83 17.91
CA GLU A 412 9.67 21.23 18.32
C GLU A 412 8.24 21.66 18.65
N ILE A 413 7.25 21.23 17.87
CA ILE A 413 5.84 21.53 18.15
C ILE A 413 5.38 20.88 19.45
N LYS A 414 5.70 19.60 19.68
CA LYS A 414 5.33 18.91 20.94
C LYS A 414 5.95 19.60 22.16
N ARG A 415 7.23 19.96 22.07
CA ARG A 415 7.92 20.74 23.11
C ARG A 415 7.24 22.09 23.37
N LYS A 416 6.85 22.79 22.31
CA LYS A 416 6.09 24.05 22.40
C LYS A 416 4.70 23.88 23.00
N ALA A 417 4.03 22.76 22.75
CA ALA A 417 2.73 22.45 23.31
C ALA A 417 2.77 22.23 24.83
N GLU A 418 3.84 21.59 25.33
CA GLU A 418 4.10 21.46 26.77
C GLU A 418 4.33 22.83 27.43
N GLU A 419 5.19 23.68 26.83
CA GLU A 419 5.41 25.06 27.28
C GLU A 419 4.12 25.88 27.28
N TYR A 420 3.30 25.73 26.24
CA TYR A 420 2.01 26.40 26.11
C TYR A 420 1.03 25.98 27.21
N THR A 421 0.94 24.68 27.50
CA THR A 421 0.13 24.14 28.60
C THR A 421 0.56 24.73 29.94
N TYR A 422 1.87 24.79 30.20
CA TYR A 422 2.40 25.37 31.43
C TYR A 422 2.05 26.86 31.55
N ARG A 423 2.22 27.64 30.47
CA ARG A 423 1.85 29.07 30.45
C ARG A 423 0.36 29.28 30.71
N ARG A 424 -0.53 28.52 30.06
CA ARG A 424 -1.99 28.63 30.30
C ARG A 424 -2.38 28.29 31.74
N ARG A 425 -1.76 27.26 32.34
CA ARG A 425 -2.00 26.92 33.76
C ARG A 425 -1.52 28.02 34.70
N ALA A 426 -0.34 28.59 34.44
CA ALA A 426 0.18 29.71 35.24
C ALA A 426 -0.74 30.94 35.18
N LEU A 427 -1.27 31.27 33.98
CA LEU A 427 -2.22 32.37 33.80
C LEU A 427 -3.59 32.11 34.45
N ALA A 428 -4.02 30.84 34.56
CA ALA A 428 -5.29 30.51 35.22
C ALA A 428 -5.22 30.56 36.75
N LEU A 429 -4.01 30.56 37.32
CA LEU A 429 -3.76 30.66 38.76
C LEU A 429 -3.47 32.09 39.23
N ALA A 430 -3.14 32.99 38.30
CA ALA A 430 -2.94 34.41 38.53
C ALA A 430 -4.28 35.15 38.39
#